data_AF-A0A5C3N838-F1
#
_entry.id   AF-A0A5C3N838-F1
#
_cell.length_a   1.000
_cell.length_b   1.000
_cell.length_c   1.000
_cell.angle_alpha   90.00
_cell.angle_beta   90.00
_cell.angle_gamma   90.00
#
_symmetry.space_group_name_H-M   'P 1'
#
loop_
_entity.id
_entity.type
_entity.pdbx_description
1 polymer ?
#
loop_
_entity_poly.entity_id
_entity_poly.type
_entity_poly.pdbx_seq_one_letter_code
_entity_poly.pdbx_strand_id
1 'polypeptide(L)'
;MSDLAPGYVPNYGRPEGVLPPPDMSLDYPDPDSPLPIYLHVRPELARRFSHQEPTTRDLHWSVDWWVSQDMIKTVQSTWEILPDGTKSEHLTNWGPITRSPTRVIRMYAKPVLIASVPLDKRNVLCEIARAQRVRQPDGEYNCQSFTEEMLREAVRRGVFGEDDVERALEEAKQGMEKMTYTP
;
A
#
# COMPACT_ATOMS: atom_id res chain seq x y z
N MET A 1 -16.52 -23.12 9.69
CA MET A 1 -16.91 -21.82 10.25
C MET A 1 -15.63 -21.03 10.45
N SER A 2 -15.52 -19.85 9.85
CA SER A 2 -14.26 -19.12 9.72
C SER A 2 -13.86 -18.45 11.03
N ASP A 3 -12.73 -18.85 11.62
CA ASP A 3 -12.02 -18.17 12.72
C ASP A 3 -11.47 -16.81 12.24
N LEU A 4 -12.36 -15.84 12.04
CA LEU A 4 -11.93 -14.45 11.90
C LEU A 4 -11.81 -13.86 13.30
N ALA A 5 -10.61 -13.38 13.65
CA ALA A 5 -10.45 -12.47 14.77
C ALA A 5 -11.41 -11.27 14.59
N PRO A 6 -12.02 -10.76 15.67
CA PRO A 6 -13.04 -9.70 15.58
C PRO A 6 -12.54 -8.52 14.74
N GLY A 7 -13.36 -8.07 13.78
CA GLY A 7 -13.10 -6.87 12.98
C GLY A 7 -12.42 -7.09 11.62
N TYR A 8 -11.87 -8.26 11.31
CA TYR A 8 -11.35 -8.55 9.97
C TYR A 8 -12.47 -8.98 9.01
N VAL A 9 -12.44 -8.46 7.78
CA VAL A 9 -13.40 -8.83 6.74
C VAL A 9 -12.94 -10.06 5.96
N PRO A 10 -13.87 -10.92 5.48
CA PRO A 10 -13.53 -12.07 4.66
C PRO A 10 -12.94 -11.66 3.31
N ASN A 11 -12.33 -12.63 2.62
CA ASN A 11 -11.81 -12.46 1.25
C ASN A 11 -10.91 -11.23 1.05
N TYR A 12 -10.20 -10.80 2.11
CA TYR A 12 -9.32 -9.62 2.08
C TYR A 12 -10.04 -8.33 1.62
N GLY A 13 -11.36 -8.28 1.84
CA GLY A 13 -12.22 -7.17 1.44
C GLY A 13 -12.48 -7.07 -0.07
N ARG A 14 -12.19 -8.11 -0.86
CA ARG A 14 -12.46 -8.12 -2.31
C ARG A 14 -13.97 -8.25 -2.57
N PRO A 15 -14.62 -7.24 -3.18
CA PRO A 15 -16.06 -7.30 -3.43
C PRO A 15 -16.42 -8.39 -4.42
N GLU A 16 -17.59 -8.99 -4.26
CA GLU A 16 -18.13 -9.95 -5.23
C GLU A 16 -18.44 -9.25 -6.57
N GLY A 17 -18.13 -9.91 -7.68
CA GLY A 17 -18.38 -9.38 -9.02
C GLY A 17 -17.43 -8.25 -9.47
N VAL A 18 -16.47 -7.85 -8.63
CA VAL A 18 -15.42 -6.88 -8.99
C VAL A 18 -14.15 -7.62 -9.40
N LEU A 19 -13.63 -7.30 -10.58
CA LEU A 19 -12.38 -7.89 -11.08
C LEU A 19 -11.17 -7.22 -10.42
N PRO A 20 -10.06 -7.97 -10.22
CA PRO A 20 -8.82 -7.38 -9.75
C PRO A 20 -8.31 -6.33 -10.75
N PRO A 21 -7.54 -5.33 -10.30
CA PRO A 21 -6.83 -4.43 -11.20
C PRO A 21 -5.90 -5.22 -12.13
N PRO A 22 -5.66 -4.74 -13.37
CA PRO A 22 -4.70 -5.36 -14.27
C PRO A 22 -3.31 -5.48 -13.62
N ASP A 23 -2.71 -6.66 -13.72
CA ASP A 23 -1.37 -6.97 -13.25
C ASP A 23 -0.48 -7.40 -14.41
N MET A 24 0.64 -6.69 -14.59
CA MET A 24 1.63 -6.94 -15.64
C MET A 24 2.81 -7.77 -15.16
N SER A 25 2.67 -8.51 -14.07
CA SER A 25 3.75 -9.33 -13.48
C SER A 25 4.26 -10.45 -14.38
N LEU A 26 3.46 -10.88 -15.36
CA LEU A 26 3.86 -11.87 -16.37
C LEU A 26 4.86 -11.27 -17.38
N ASP A 27 4.59 -10.07 -17.88
CA ASP A 27 5.43 -9.38 -18.88
C ASP A 27 6.62 -8.66 -18.23
N TYR A 28 6.47 -8.27 -16.97
CA TYR A 28 7.48 -7.56 -16.18
C TYR A 28 7.72 -8.29 -14.85
N PRO A 29 8.41 -9.44 -14.91
CA PRO A 29 8.75 -10.19 -13.71
C PRO A 29 9.69 -9.40 -12.81
N ASP A 30 9.72 -9.79 -11.54
CA ASP A 30 10.62 -9.19 -10.56
C ASP A 30 12.08 -9.64 -10.87
N PRO A 31 13.02 -8.70 -11.09
CA PRO A 31 14.38 -9.07 -11.49
C PRO A 31 15.14 -9.75 -10.35
N ASP A 32 16.03 -10.69 -10.69
CA ASP A 32 16.90 -11.37 -9.71
C ASP A 32 18.11 -10.50 -9.31
N SER A 33 17.83 -9.28 -8.85
CA SER A 33 18.79 -8.36 -8.28
C SER A 33 18.18 -7.68 -7.05
N PRO A 34 18.98 -7.21 -6.08
CA PRO A 34 18.47 -6.41 -4.99
C PRO A 34 17.82 -5.12 -5.52
N LEU A 35 16.61 -4.83 -5.05
CA LEU A 35 15.86 -3.63 -5.43
C LEU A 35 15.57 -2.76 -4.21
N PRO A 36 15.65 -1.43 -4.34
CA PRO A 36 15.17 -0.53 -3.30
C PRO A 36 13.65 -0.62 -3.18
N ILE A 37 13.17 -0.86 -1.96
CA ILE A 37 11.75 -0.82 -1.62
C ILE A 37 11.45 0.46 -0.86
N TYR A 38 10.40 1.15 -1.29
CA TYR A 38 9.97 2.43 -0.74
C TYR A 38 8.60 2.31 -0.09
N LEU A 39 8.41 3.03 1.01
CA LEU A 39 7.10 3.46 1.49
C LEU A 39 6.77 4.80 0.81
N HIS A 40 5.87 4.78 -0.17
CA HIS A 40 5.38 6.00 -0.79
C HIS A 40 4.25 6.60 0.04
N VAL A 41 4.36 7.91 0.28
CA VAL A 41 3.35 8.71 0.96
C VAL A 41 2.83 9.76 -0.01
N ARG A 42 1.52 9.81 -0.24
CA ARG A 42 0.91 10.74 -1.20
C ARG A 42 -0.44 11.27 -0.70
N PRO A 43 -0.91 12.44 -1.14
CA PRO A 43 -2.22 12.93 -0.76
C PRO A 43 -3.31 12.10 -1.46
N GLU A 44 -4.40 11.79 -0.75
CA GLU A 44 -5.58 11.20 -1.37
C GLU A 44 -6.32 12.28 -2.17
N LEU A 45 -6.33 12.13 -3.51
CA LEU A 45 -6.82 13.17 -4.42
C LEU A 45 -8.32 13.43 -4.25
N ALA A 46 -9.09 12.42 -3.81
CA ALA A 46 -10.54 12.55 -3.60
C ALA A 46 -10.89 13.61 -2.53
N ARG A 47 -9.98 13.93 -1.60
CA ARG A 47 -10.19 14.95 -0.56
C ARG A 47 -9.75 16.35 -0.96
N ARG A 48 -9.26 16.56 -2.19
CA ARG A 48 -8.93 17.91 -2.71
C ARG A 48 -10.11 18.88 -2.73
N PHE A 49 -11.34 18.37 -2.59
CA PHE A 49 -12.56 19.15 -2.58
C PHE A 49 -13.17 19.30 -1.17
N SER A 50 -12.48 18.86 -0.11
CA SER A 50 -12.88 19.10 1.28
C SER A 50 -12.47 20.50 1.74
N HIS A 51 -13.32 21.16 2.52
CA HIS A 51 -13.00 22.43 3.18
C HIS A 51 -12.16 22.26 4.46
N GLN A 52 -11.91 21.01 4.88
CA GLN A 52 -11.07 20.73 6.05
C GLN A 52 -9.60 20.69 5.66
N GLU A 53 -8.74 21.25 6.52
CA GLU A 53 -7.29 21.12 6.38
C GLU A 53 -6.91 19.63 6.39
N PRO A 54 -6.17 19.14 5.37
CA PRO A 54 -5.70 17.76 5.36
C PRO A 54 -4.83 17.46 6.58
N THR A 55 -5.01 16.28 7.15
CA THR A 55 -4.17 15.75 8.22
C THR A 55 -3.25 14.65 7.70
N THR A 56 -2.24 14.25 8.49
CA THR A 56 -1.35 13.15 8.14
C THR A 56 -2.10 11.83 7.94
N ARG A 57 -3.27 11.67 8.58
CA ARG A 57 -4.16 10.50 8.43
C ARG A 57 -4.91 10.46 7.10
N ASP A 58 -4.92 11.56 6.35
CA ASP A 58 -5.53 11.66 5.02
C ASP A 58 -4.58 11.28 3.89
N LEU A 59 -3.32 10.92 4.23
CA LEU A 59 -2.32 10.47 3.28
C LEU A 59 -2.52 8.98 2.95
N HIS A 60 -2.36 8.65 1.67
CA HIS A 60 -2.35 7.28 1.20
C HIS A 60 -0.94 6.72 1.25
N TRP A 61 -0.80 5.52 1.81
CA TRP A 61 0.46 4.80 1.89
C TRP A 61 0.45 3.58 0.97
N SER A 62 1.59 3.34 0.32
CA SER A 62 1.85 2.13 -0.46
C SER A 62 3.30 1.69 -0.32
N VAL A 63 3.53 0.38 -0.41
CA VAL A 63 4.88 -0.18 -0.50
C VAL A 63 5.17 -0.51 -1.95
N ASP A 64 6.26 0.04 -2.48
CA ASP A 64 6.53 0.04 -3.90
C ASP A 64 8.00 -0.23 -4.23
N TRP A 65 8.22 -0.93 -5.34
CA TRP A 65 9.55 -1.06 -5.95
C TRP A 65 9.45 -1.11 -7.47
N TRP A 66 10.47 -0.56 -8.14
CA TRP A 66 10.54 -0.51 -9.60
C TRP A 66 11.10 -1.82 -10.13
N VAL A 67 10.28 -2.58 -10.86
CA VAL A 67 10.72 -3.84 -11.51
C VAL A 67 11.33 -3.58 -12.89
N SER A 68 11.05 -2.41 -13.47
CA SER A 68 11.71 -1.86 -14.64
C SER A 68 11.68 -0.32 -14.60
N GLN A 69 12.23 0.35 -15.61
CA GLN A 69 12.18 1.82 -15.72
C GLN A 69 10.74 2.37 -15.75
N ASP A 70 9.80 1.60 -16.28
CA ASP A 70 8.42 2.05 -16.52
C ASP A 70 7.38 1.29 -15.72
N MET A 71 7.78 0.24 -15.00
CA MET A 71 6.87 -0.61 -14.23
C MET A 71 7.24 -0.62 -12.75
N ILE A 72 6.22 -0.42 -11.93
CA ILE A 72 6.29 -0.44 -10.48
C ILE A 72 5.42 -1.58 -9.96
N LYS A 73 5.92 -2.31 -8.98
CA LYS A 73 5.14 -3.25 -8.19
C LYS A 73 4.67 -2.54 -6.94
N THR A 74 3.35 -2.47 -6.77
CA THR A 74 2.68 -1.78 -5.67
C THR A 74 1.97 -2.78 -4.77
N VAL A 75 2.13 -2.61 -3.46
CA VAL A 75 1.25 -3.18 -2.44
C VAL A 75 0.53 -2.04 -1.72
N GLN A 76 -0.80 -2.10 -1.70
CA GLN A 76 -1.65 -1.10 -1.04
C GLN A 76 -3.02 -1.69 -0.74
N SER A 77 -3.71 -1.11 0.24
CA SER A 77 -5.15 -1.32 0.43
C SER A 77 -5.93 -0.09 -0.05
N THR A 78 -7.00 -0.29 -0.82
CA THR A 78 -7.80 0.79 -1.43
C THR A 78 -9.27 0.66 -1.10
N TRP A 79 -10.01 1.75 -1.24
CA TRP A 79 -11.47 1.69 -1.29
C TRP A 79 -11.92 1.49 -2.73
N GLU A 80 -12.66 0.42 -2.99
CA GLU A 80 -13.18 0.15 -4.33
C GLU A 80 -14.51 0.87 -4.57
N ILE A 81 -14.80 1.14 -5.85
CA ILE A 81 -16.13 1.53 -6.32
C ILE A 81 -16.82 0.27 -6.85
N LEU A 82 -17.99 -0.03 -6.32
CA LEU A 82 -18.80 -1.19 -6.67
C LEU A 82 -19.49 -0.97 -8.04
N PRO A 83 -19.99 -2.03 -8.69
CA PRO A 83 -20.62 -1.92 -10.01
C PRO A 83 -21.82 -0.98 -10.06
N ASP A 84 -22.49 -0.76 -8.92
CA ASP A 84 -23.61 0.19 -8.78
C ASP A 84 -23.16 1.65 -8.57
N GLY A 85 -21.86 1.91 -8.58
CA GLY A 85 -21.26 3.23 -8.39
C GLY A 85 -21.08 3.64 -6.92
N THR A 86 -21.48 2.79 -5.96
CA THR A 86 -21.26 3.06 -4.53
C THR A 86 -19.83 2.73 -4.12
N LYS A 87 -19.36 3.34 -3.03
CA LYS A 87 -18.04 3.03 -2.46
C LYS A 87 -18.16 1.82 -1.53
N SER A 88 -17.19 0.91 -1.60
CA SER A 88 -17.06 -0.20 -0.65
C SER A 88 -17.11 0.29 0.80
N GLU A 89 -17.71 -0.51 1.70
CA GLU A 89 -17.82 -0.20 3.13
C GLU A 89 -16.51 -0.44 3.90
N HIS A 90 -15.55 -1.12 3.29
CA HIS A 90 -14.24 -1.38 3.85
C HIS A 90 -13.14 -1.26 2.79
N LEU A 91 -11.89 -1.27 3.26
CA LEU A 91 -10.72 -1.39 2.40
C LEU A 91 -10.69 -2.74 1.67
N THR A 92 -9.97 -2.80 0.55
CA THR A 92 -9.75 -3.98 -0.28
C THR A 92 -8.24 -4.19 -0.43
N ASN A 93 -7.80 -5.43 -0.30
CA ASN A 93 -6.43 -5.83 -0.60
C ASN A 93 -6.39 -6.85 -1.75
N TRP A 94 -5.88 -6.41 -2.90
CA TRP A 94 -5.66 -7.26 -4.08
C TRP A 94 -4.29 -7.97 -4.06
N GLY A 95 -3.42 -7.66 -3.10
CA GLY A 95 -2.05 -8.12 -3.06
C GLY A 95 -1.11 -7.26 -3.92
N PRO A 96 0.10 -7.77 -4.23
CA PRO A 96 1.07 -7.05 -5.05
C PRO A 96 0.62 -7.01 -6.51
N ILE A 97 0.64 -5.82 -7.11
CA ILE A 97 0.24 -5.58 -8.50
C ILE A 97 1.37 -4.85 -9.23
N THR A 98 1.79 -5.38 -10.37
CA THR A 98 2.76 -4.74 -11.28
C THR A 98 2.01 -3.89 -12.29
N ARG A 99 2.35 -2.62 -12.40
CA ARG A 99 1.66 -1.69 -13.29
C ARG A 99 2.53 -0.51 -13.68
N SER A 100 2.10 0.28 -14.65
CA SER A 100 2.68 1.59 -14.89
C SER A 100 2.38 2.52 -13.71
N PRO A 101 3.37 3.29 -13.22
CA PRO A 101 3.16 4.23 -12.11
C PRO A 101 2.19 5.33 -12.52
N THR A 102 1.26 5.68 -11.62
CA THR A 102 0.34 6.78 -11.87
C THR A 102 1.07 8.12 -11.84
N ARG A 103 0.47 9.16 -12.47
CA ARG A 103 0.98 10.53 -12.37
C ARG A 103 1.18 10.97 -10.92
N VAL A 104 0.32 10.51 -10.01
CA VAL A 104 0.42 10.82 -8.57
C VAL A 104 1.69 10.25 -7.97
N ILE A 105 2.01 8.98 -8.25
CA ILE A 105 3.26 8.38 -7.77
C ILE A 105 4.47 9.14 -8.33
N ARG A 106 4.46 9.49 -9.62
CA ARG A 106 5.60 10.19 -10.25
C ARG A 106 5.80 11.63 -9.77
N MET A 107 4.73 12.36 -9.46
CA MET A 107 4.81 13.82 -9.21
C MET A 107 4.59 14.23 -7.76
N TYR A 108 3.81 13.46 -6.99
CA TYR A 108 3.31 13.91 -5.69
C TYR A 108 3.59 12.94 -4.55
N ALA A 109 4.10 11.74 -4.83
CA ALA A 109 4.50 10.82 -3.78
C ALA A 109 5.87 11.21 -3.22
N LYS A 110 5.97 11.26 -1.89
CA LYS A 110 7.23 11.27 -1.16
C LYS A 110 7.72 9.82 -1.04
N PRO A 111 8.82 9.43 -1.70
CA PRO A 111 9.43 8.12 -1.49
C PRO A 111 10.22 8.12 -0.18
N VAL A 112 9.91 7.18 0.71
CA VAL A 112 10.71 6.89 1.91
C VAL A 112 11.38 5.55 1.73
N LEU A 113 12.70 5.52 1.59
CA LEU A 113 13.44 4.25 1.42
C LEU A 113 13.30 3.42 2.70
N ILE A 114 12.88 2.16 2.55
CA ILE A 114 12.91 1.17 3.63
C ILE A 114 14.27 0.49 3.61
N ALA A 115 14.55 -0.29 2.56
CA ALA A 115 15.81 -1.02 2.38
C ALA A 115 16.01 -1.46 0.92
N SER A 116 17.23 -1.91 0.58
CA SER A 116 17.48 -2.70 -0.63
C SER A 116 17.29 -4.18 -0.31
N VAL A 117 16.39 -4.85 -1.03
CA VAL A 117 15.90 -6.19 -0.67
C VAL A 117 16.14 -7.16 -1.82
N PRO A 118 16.72 -8.36 -1.60
CA PRO A 118 16.89 -9.41 -2.62
C PRO A 118 15.57 -10.10 -3.00
N LEU A 119 15.54 -10.77 -4.16
CA LEU A 119 14.31 -11.33 -4.76
C LEU A 119 13.59 -12.34 -3.84
N ASP A 120 14.32 -13.21 -3.17
CA ASP A 120 13.76 -14.20 -2.23
C ASP A 120 12.96 -13.51 -1.11
N LYS A 121 13.51 -12.46 -0.52
CA LYS A 121 12.81 -11.66 0.50
C LYS A 121 11.65 -10.85 -0.08
N ARG A 122 11.74 -10.38 -1.33
CA ARG A 122 10.61 -9.73 -2.02
C ARG A 122 9.47 -10.71 -2.32
N ASN A 123 9.77 -11.96 -2.61
CA ASN A 123 8.76 -13.01 -2.74
C ASN A 123 8.03 -13.25 -1.41
N VAL A 124 8.77 -13.30 -0.29
CA VAL A 124 8.19 -13.35 1.05
C VAL A 124 7.30 -12.12 1.32
N LEU A 125 7.74 -10.92 0.94
CA LEU A 125 6.90 -9.71 1.04
C LEU A 125 5.61 -9.83 0.22
N CYS A 126 5.68 -10.39 -0.99
CA CYS A 126 4.51 -10.63 -1.83
C CYS A 126 3.54 -11.66 -1.20
N GLU A 127 4.04 -12.69 -0.53
CA GLU A 127 3.21 -13.64 0.22
C GLU A 127 2.49 -12.95 1.38
N ILE A 128 3.21 -12.16 2.17
CA ILE A 128 2.65 -11.36 3.27
C ILE A 128 1.55 -10.45 2.73
N ALA A 129 1.86 -9.70 1.67
CA ALA A 129 0.92 -8.80 1.02
C ALA A 129 -0.36 -9.52 0.55
N ARG A 130 -0.26 -10.72 -0.03
CA ARG A 130 -1.45 -11.49 -0.46
C ARG A 130 -2.28 -12.02 0.71
N ALA A 131 -1.63 -12.32 1.84
CA ALA A 131 -2.27 -12.88 3.02
C ALA A 131 -2.79 -11.81 4.00
N GLN A 132 -2.33 -10.56 3.87
CA GLN A 132 -2.72 -9.47 4.76
C GLN A 132 -4.23 -9.20 4.67
N ARG A 133 -4.92 -9.40 5.78
CA ARG A 133 -6.36 -9.12 5.87
C ARG A 133 -6.60 -7.63 6.07
N VAL A 134 -7.80 -7.18 5.69
CA VAL A 134 -8.28 -5.82 5.94
C VAL A 134 -9.39 -5.87 7.00
N ARG A 135 -9.58 -4.77 7.72
CA ARG A 135 -10.61 -4.66 8.76
C ARG A 135 -11.78 -3.80 8.31
N GLN A 136 -12.90 -4.00 8.99
CA GLN A 136 -13.99 -3.04 8.95
C GLN A 136 -13.48 -1.71 9.54
N PRO A 137 -13.78 -0.56 8.91
CA PRO A 137 -13.45 0.73 9.48
C PRO A 137 -14.13 0.93 10.83
N ASP A 138 -13.35 1.28 11.85
CA ASP A 138 -13.80 1.62 13.21
C ASP A 138 -13.55 3.11 13.55
N GLY A 139 -13.15 3.90 12.55
CA GLY A 139 -12.69 5.29 12.70
C GLY A 139 -11.18 5.43 12.87
N GLU A 140 -10.49 4.35 13.28
CA GLU A 140 -9.05 4.34 13.54
C GLU A 140 -8.27 3.56 12.47
N TYR A 141 -8.80 2.42 12.00
CA TYR A 141 -8.17 1.60 10.99
C TYR A 141 -8.29 2.22 9.58
N ASN A 142 -7.15 2.41 8.93
CA ASN A 142 -7.06 2.91 7.55
C ASN A 142 -5.96 2.20 6.74
N CYS A 143 -5.64 2.72 5.54
CA CYS A 143 -4.61 2.15 4.67
C CYS A 143 -3.18 2.25 5.27
N GLN A 144 -2.94 3.19 6.18
CA GLN A 144 -1.69 3.31 6.92
C GLN A 144 -1.59 2.17 7.94
N SER A 145 -2.66 1.90 8.70
CA SER A 145 -2.73 0.76 9.62
C SER A 145 -2.46 -0.58 8.91
N PHE A 146 -3.09 -0.79 7.74
CA PHE A 146 -2.83 -1.95 6.90
C PHE A 146 -1.34 -2.09 6.54
N THR A 147 -0.73 -0.98 6.13
CA THR A 147 0.68 -0.93 5.72
C THR A 147 1.61 -1.19 6.91
N GLU A 148 1.34 -0.61 8.08
CA GLU A 148 2.08 -0.85 9.31
C GLU A 148 2.02 -2.33 9.74
N GLU A 149 0.84 -2.95 9.74
CA GLU A 149 0.68 -4.37 10.08
C GLU A 149 1.49 -5.27 9.14
N MET A 150 1.43 -5.00 7.84
CA MET A 150 2.18 -5.72 6.83
C MET A 150 3.69 -5.58 7.01
N LEU A 151 4.19 -4.36 7.30
CA LEU A 151 5.61 -4.13 7.53
C LEU A 151 6.10 -4.80 8.82
N ARG A 152 5.29 -4.83 9.88
CA ARG A 152 5.60 -5.58 11.11
C ARG A 152 5.69 -7.09 10.87
N GLU A 153 4.81 -7.64 10.03
CA GLU A 153 4.93 -9.04 9.58
C GLU A 153 6.20 -9.26 8.76
N ALA A 154 6.55 -8.32 7.89
CA ALA A 154 7.76 -8.38 7.07
C ALA A 154 9.04 -8.37 7.92
N VAL A 155 9.08 -7.60 9.02
CA VAL A 155 10.16 -7.67 10.03
C VAL A 155 10.20 -9.06 10.67
N ARG A 156 9.06 -9.57 11.16
CA ARG A 156 8.97 -10.89 11.81
C ARG A 156 9.42 -12.03 10.89
N ARG A 157 9.20 -11.92 9.58
CA ARG A 157 9.66 -12.88 8.57
C ARG A 157 11.04 -12.59 7.98
N GLY A 158 11.77 -11.60 8.52
CA GLY A 158 13.15 -11.29 8.14
C GLY A 158 13.32 -10.63 6.77
N VAL A 159 12.26 -10.05 6.21
CA VAL A 159 12.31 -9.28 4.95
C VAL A 159 13.08 -7.97 5.19
N PHE A 160 12.77 -7.27 6.27
CA PHE A 160 13.38 -6.00 6.67
C PHE A 160 14.01 -6.08 8.06
N GLY A 161 14.94 -5.18 8.35
CA GLY A 161 15.35 -4.88 9.73
C GLY A 161 14.27 -4.08 10.45
N GLU A 162 14.20 -4.21 11.77
CA GLU A 162 13.27 -3.46 12.62
C GLU A 162 13.55 -1.95 12.53
N ASP A 163 14.80 -1.54 12.72
CA ASP A 163 15.25 -0.14 12.64
C ASP A 163 14.91 0.52 11.29
N ASP A 164 15.03 -0.22 10.18
CA ASP A 164 14.71 0.28 8.83
C ASP A 164 13.22 0.61 8.70
N VAL A 165 12.36 -0.25 9.24
CA VAL A 165 10.91 -0.08 9.20
C VAL A 165 10.48 1.03 10.14
N GLU A 166 11.00 1.07 11.36
CA GLU A 166 10.65 2.12 12.34
C GLU A 166 11.02 3.51 11.82
N ARG A 167 12.23 3.67 11.29
CA ARG A 167 12.67 4.92 10.65
C ARG A 167 11.76 5.32 9.49
N ALA A 168 11.42 4.37 8.61
CA ALA A 168 10.58 4.67 7.45
C ALA A 168 9.16 5.08 7.85
N LEU A 169 8.58 4.43 8.87
CA LEU A 169 7.26 4.76 9.40
C LEU A 169 7.23 6.13 10.07
N GLU A 170 8.24 6.48 10.84
CA GLU A 170 8.35 7.80 11.47
C GLU A 170 8.45 8.91 10.40
N GLU A 171 9.31 8.72 9.40
CA GLU A 171 9.44 9.68 8.29
C GLU A 171 8.14 9.80 7.46
N ALA A 172 7.39 8.71 7.31
CA ALA A 172 6.11 8.70 6.62
C ALA A 172 5.01 9.45 7.38
N LYS A 173 4.99 9.34 8.72
CA LYS A 173 4.07 10.08 9.59
C LYS A 173 4.28 11.58 9.54
N GLN A 174 5.51 12.02 9.28
CA GLN A 174 5.89 13.42 9.05
C GLN A 174 5.65 13.88 7.59
N GLY A 175 4.95 13.08 6.77
CA GLY A 175 4.83 13.24 5.32
C GLY A 175 4.24 14.57 4.84
N MET A 176 3.45 15.28 5.66
CA MET A 176 2.83 16.55 5.26
C MET A 176 3.82 17.71 5.10
N GLU A 177 4.90 17.75 5.88
CA GLU A 177 5.81 18.92 5.93
C GLU A 177 6.54 19.20 4.62
N LYS A 178 6.64 18.20 3.73
CA LYS A 178 7.29 18.31 2.42
C LYS A 178 6.31 18.33 1.24
N MET A 179 5.01 18.26 1.50
CA MET A 179 3.96 18.35 0.49
C MET A 179 3.40 19.78 0.45
N THR A 180 4.27 20.77 0.20
CA THR A 180 3.80 22.13 -0.16
C THR A 180 3.14 22.06 -1.53
N TYR A 181 1.82 21.88 -1.53
CA TYR A 181 1.00 22.04 -2.71
C TYR A 181 0.65 23.52 -2.84
N THR A 182 1.28 24.22 -3.78
CA THR A 182 0.77 25.52 -4.24
C THR A 182 -0.36 25.21 -5.24
N PRO A 183 -1.61 25.67 -4.99
CA PRO A 183 -2.76 25.39 -5.84
C PRO A 183 -2.56 25.66 -7.33
#